data_AF-A0A0N4T3V4-F1
#
_entry.id   AF-A0A0N4T3V4-F1
#
_cell.length_a   1.000
_cell.length_b   1.000
_cell.length_c   1.000
_cell.angle_alpha   90.00
_cell.angle_beta   90.00
_cell.angle_gamma   90.00
#
_symmetry.space_group_name_H-M   'P 1'
#
loop_
_entity.id
_entity.type
_entity.pdbx_description
1 polymer ?
#
loop_
_entity_poly.entity_id
_entity_poly.type
_entity_poly.pdbx_seq_one_letter_code
_entity_poly.pdbx_strand_id
1 'polypeptide(L)'
;MVLNRPTLIHLADLRFSSLEHLKSWCDVAHKQKWEQAISRLVSTKAFDHAERVFDEAKLKMREGDEEDAYKLFTRMGIISKIIITKSDFQEFKNSPVIIKRVLLDGRRFYYLFDQCIAYLKELEESLKKRYELKKAEKSYDEQDLPVLQSEETPEDKDYFIKESMVIDPRDLVRYIACKHRALIIDYRKDQTDVIQYANAGQLLVAQVPADAVVPGCIGSSLIRSAEIAQRAILQRMADVDVVVLMGSGNAPNEEKDMIAGSKEQILYSALSMYNNNFRLKNLPKFLKGGFENWRLYYPMHTSTKFAMRRKFVDIANRTEFARAVAEYKK
;
A
#
# COMPACT_ATOMS: atom_id res chain seq x y z
N MET A 1 -18.16 31.77 -6.32
CA MET A 1 -18.70 30.42 -6.58
C MET A 1 -17.54 29.45 -6.65
N VAL A 2 -17.28 28.72 -5.57
CA VAL A 2 -16.23 27.69 -5.55
C VAL A 2 -16.88 26.41 -6.05
N LEU A 3 -16.53 26.00 -7.27
CA LEU A 3 -16.90 24.70 -7.82
C LEU A 3 -16.09 23.63 -7.06
N ASN A 4 -16.74 22.96 -6.12
CA ASN A 4 -16.25 21.70 -5.56
C ASN A 4 -16.04 20.73 -6.72
N ARG A 5 -14.79 20.40 -7.03
CA ARG A 5 -14.49 19.24 -7.88
C ARG A 5 -14.82 17.98 -7.08
N PRO A 6 -15.68 17.08 -7.60
CA PRO A 6 -15.96 15.83 -6.94
C PRO A 6 -14.68 14.99 -6.96
N THR A 7 -14.32 14.44 -5.80
CA THR A 7 -13.36 13.34 -5.70
C THR A 7 -13.88 12.22 -6.59
N LEU A 8 -13.23 11.96 -7.72
CA LEU A 8 -13.48 10.77 -8.53
C LEU A 8 -13.06 9.57 -7.68
N ILE A 9 -14.01 9.04 -6.92
CA ILE A 9 -13.92 7.71 -6.32
C ILE A 9 -13.99 6.78 -7.52
N HIS A 10 -12.84 6.23 -7.95
CA HIS A 10 -12.84 5.17 -8.94
C HIS A 10 -13.71 4.04 -8.41
N LEU A 11 -14.83 3.77 -9.07
CA LEU A 11 -15.84 2.79 -8.68
C LEU A 11 -15.36 1.33 -8.83
N ALA A 12 -14.07 1.09 -9.08
CA ALA A 12 -13.55 -0.20 -9.56
C ALA A 12 -12.15 -0.63 -9.03
N ASP A 13 -11.72 -0.21 -7.83
CA ASP A 13 -10.49 -0.76 -7.19
C ASP A 13 -10.70 -2.17 -6.59
N LEU A 14 -11.40 -3.05 -7.33
CA LEU A 14 -11.54 -4.46 -6.99
C LEU A 14 -10.24 -5.20 -7.34
N ARG A 15 -9.63 -5.91 -6.39
CA ARG A 15 -8.36 -6.62 -6.53
C ARG A 15 -8.52 -7.94 -7.31
N PHE A 16 -9.69 -8.57 -7.24
CA PHE A 16 -9.96 -9.80 -8.01
C PHE A 16 -10.51 -9.50 -9.41
N SER A 17 -10.43 -10.53 -10.27
CA SER A 17 -10.97 -10.48 -11.63
C SER A 17 -12.46 -10.76 -11.67
N SER A 18 -13.01 -11.45 -10.67
CA SER A 18 -14.44 -11.71 -10.52
C SER A 18 -14.79 -12.11 -9.08
N LEU A 19 -16.09 -12.14 -8.78
CA LEU A 19 -16.62 -12.64 -7.52
C LEU A 19 -16.27 -14.11 -7.30
N GLU A 20 -16.27 -14.93 -8.36
CA GLU A 20 -15.89 -16.34 -8.31
C GLU A 20 -14.41 -16.51 -7.95
N HIS A 21 -13.55 -15.63 -8.47
CA HIS A 21 -12.13 -15.62 -8.10
C HIS A 21 -11.95 -15.24 -6.62
N LEU A 22 -12.68 -14.24 -6.12
CA LEU A 22 -12.69 -13.87 -4.69
C LEU A 22 -13.16 -15.04 -3.80
N LYS A 23 -14.25 -15.73 -4.19
CA LYS A 23 -14.78 -16.90 -3.47
C LYS A 23 -13.78 -18.05 -3.46
N SER A 24 -13.22 -18.38 -4.63
CA SER A 24 -12.18 -19.40 -4.77
C SER A 24 -10.99 -19.09 -3.87
N TRP A 25 -10.52 -17.84 -3.82
CA TRP A 25 -9.44 -17.42 -2.94
C TRP A 25 -9.73 -17.68 -1.46
N CYS A 26 -10.96 -17.45 -1.02
CA CYS A 26 -11.39 -17.75 0.36
C CYS A 26 -11.35 -19.26 0.68
N ASP A 27 -11.35 -20.12 -0.34
CA ASP A 27 -11.31 -21.57 -0.21
C ASP A 27 -9.90 -22.20 -0.33
N VAL A 28 -8.87 -21.46 -0.78
CA VAL A 28 -7.50 -22.01 -1.01
C VAL A 28 -6.64 -22.12 0.27
N ALA A 29 -5.59 -22.93 0.18
CA ALA A 29 -4.60 -23.40 1.18
C ALA A 29 -4.13 -22.45 2.31
N HIS A 30 -4.27 -21.13 2.20
CA HIS A 30 -4.07 -20.22 3.34
C HIS A 30 -5.07 -20.48 4.49
N LYS A 31 -6.17 -21.16 4.19
CA LYS A 31 -7.19 -21.70 5.09
C LYS A 31 -6.65 -22.71 6.12
N GLN A 32 -5.81 -23.66 5.71
CA GLN A 32 -5.48 -24.83 6.53
C GLN A 32 -4.70 -24.51 7.82
N LYS A 33 -3.76 -23.56 7.77
CA LYS A 33 -2.91 -23.24 8.94
C LYS A 33 -3.69 -22.60 10.08
N TRP A 34 -4.53 -21.60 9.78
CA TRP A 34 -5.31 -20.94 10.83
C TRP A 34 -6.53 -21.78 11.24
N GLU A 35 -7.16 -22.53 10.34
CA GLU A 35 -8.22 -23.48 10.72
C GLU A 35 -7.70 -24.52 11.71
N GLN A 36 -6.50 -25.06 11.48
CA GLN A 36 -5.87 -26.01 12.40
C GLN A 36 -5.53 -25.36 13.75
N ALA A 37 -5.15 -24.09 13.76
CA ALA A 37 -4.93 -23.36 15.01
C ALA A 37 -6.25 -23.15 15.78
N ILE A 38 -7.32 -22.76 15.09
CA ILE A 38 -8.65 -22.54 15.69
C ILE A 38 -9.27 -23.86 16.16
N SER A 39 -9.10 -24.96 15.42
CA SER A 39 -9.64 -26.26 15.81
C SER A 39 -9.05 -26.78 17.12
N ARG A 40 -7.81 -26.40 17.46
CA ARG A 40 -7.15 -26.73 18.74
C ARG A 40 -7.64 -25.90 19.93
N LEU A 41 -8.27 -24.74 19.71
CA LEU A 41 -8.80 -23.90 20.79
C LEU A 41 -10.12 -24.46 21.33
N VAL A 42 -10.43 -24.19 22.60
CA VAL A 42 -11.78 -24.41 23.16
C VAL A 42 -12.80 -23.45 22.54
N SER A 43 -14.07 -23.83 22.54
CA SER A 43 -15.17 -23.11 21.87
C SER A 43 -15.27 -21.63 22.29
N THR A 44 -15.06 -21.31 23.57
CA THR A 44 -15.02 -19.92 24.07
C THR A 44 -13.88 -19.10 23.43
N LYS A 45 -12.67 -19.66 23.34
CA LYS A 45 -11.50 -18.99 22.73
C LYS A 45 -11.59 -18.88 21.22
N ALA A 46 -12.19 -19.88 20.58
CA ALA A 46 -12.52 -19.80 19.16
C ALA A 46 -13.56 -18.70 18.91
N PHE A 47 -14.56 -18.57 19.79
CA PHE A 47 -15.55 -17.50 19.73
C PHE A 47 -14.93 -16.10 19.91
N ASP A 48 -14.03 -15.91 20.89
CA ASP A 48 -13.28 -14.65 21.05
C ASP A 48 -12.55 -14.23 19.75
N HIS A 49 -12.01 -15.20 18.99
CA HIS A 49 -11.37 -14.92 17.71
C HIS A 49 -12.38 -14.54 16.63
N ALA A 50 -13.50 -15.26 16.61
CA ALA A 50 -14.64 -15.00 15.75
C ALA A 50 -15.12 -13.53 15.90
N GLU A 51 -15.29 -13.05 17.13
CA GLU A 51 -15.69 -11.66 17.40
C GLU A 51 -14.69 -10.64 16.87
N ARG A 52 -13.38 -10.87 17.09
CA ARG A 52 -12.33 -9.98 16.55
C ARG A 52 -12.34 -9.93 15.03
N VAL A 53 -12.53 -11.07 14.36
CA VAL A 53 -12.59 -11.13 12.90
C VAL A 53 -13.83 -10.38 12.39
N PHE A 54 -14.95 -10.49 13.10
CA PHE A 54 -16.18 -9.76 12.77
C PHE A 54 -16.04 -8.24 12.95
N ASP A 55 -15.42 -7.78 14.03
CA ASP A 55 -15.17 -6.35 14.26
C ASP A 55 -14.23 -5.76 13.19
N GLU A 56 -13.20 -6.50 12.78
CA GLU A 56 -12.31 -6.13 11.69
C GLU A 56 -13.05 -6.10 10.34
N ALA A 57 -13.94 -7.07 10.08
CA ALA A 57 -14.76 -7.08 8.87
C ALA A 57 -15.64 -5.83 8.78
N LYS A 58 -16.25 -5.41 9.90
CA LYS A 58 -17.03 -4.17 9.99
C LYS A 58 -16.18 -2.91 9.84
N LEU A 59 -14.90 -2.95 10.22
CA LEU A 59 -13.97 -1.84 9.96
C LEU A 59 -13.71 -1.72 8.46
N LYS A 60 -13.35 -2.82 7.78
CA LYS A 60 -13.12 -2.83 6.33
C LYS A 60 -14.34 -2.37 5.53
N MET A 61 -15.53 -2.79 5.95
CA MET A 61 -16.78 -2.35 5.33
C MET A 61 -17.00 -0.84 5.46
N ARG A 62 -16.61 -0.22 6.59
CA ARG A 62 -16.66 1.24 6.79
C ARG A 62 -15.60 2.00 5.99
N GLU A 63 -14.45 1.38 5.75
CA GLU A 63 -13.37 1.91 4.91
C GLU A 63 -13.70 1.81 3.40
N GLY A 64 -14.77 1.11 3.04
CA GLY A 64 -15.18 0.90 1.64
C GLY A 64 -14.47 -0.28 0.94
N ASP A 65 -13.70 -1.07 1.69
CA ASP A 65 -13.01 -2.26 1.19
C ASP A 65 -13.92 -3.49 1.29
N GLU A 66 -14.83 -3.61 0.32
CA GLU A 66 -15.85 -4.67 0.28
C GLU A 66 -15.23 -6.07 0.10
N GLU A 67 -14.10 -6.21 -0.62
CA GLU A 67 -13.45 -7.50 -0.83
C GLU A 67 -12.79 -8.04 0.43
N ASP A 68 -12.06 -7.20 1.19
CA ASP A 68 -11.47 -7.62 2.45
C ASP A 68 -12.53 -7.81 3.54
N ALA A 69 -13.60 -7.01 3.55
CA ALA A 69 -14.75 -7.25 4.40
C ALA A 69 -15.39 -8.63 4.13
N TYR A 70 -15.61 -8.96 2.84
CA TYR A 70 -16.18 -10.25 2.43
C TYR A 70 -15.31 -11.44 2.87
N LYS A 71 -13.98 -11.35 2.72
CA LYS A 71 -13.05 -12.39 3.18
C LYS A 71 -13.13 -12.62 4.68
N LEU A 72 -13.17 -11.54 5.46
CA LEU A 72 -13.19 -11.61 6.92
C LEU A 72 -14.52 -12.16 7.43
N PHE A 73 -15.65 -11.74 6.86
CA PHE A 73 -16.95 -12.34 7.18
C PHE A 73 -17.01 -13.83 6.77
N THR A 74 -16.44 -14.21 5.62
CA THR A 74 -16.35 -15.61 5.21
C THR A 74 -15.52 -16.42 6.21
N ARG A 75 -14.39 -15.87 6.66
CA ARG A 75 -13.53 -16.47 7.69
C ARG A 75 -14.27 -16.62 9.03
N MET A 76 -15.03 -15.61 9.44
CA MET A 76 -15.90 -15.68 10.62
C MET A 76 -16.91 -16.83 10.50
N GLY A 77 -17.55 -16.98 9.34
CA GLY A 77 -18.47 -18.09 9.07
C GLY A 77 -17.81 -19.47 9.19
N ILE A 78 -16.57 -19.61 8.70
CA ILE A 78 -15.79 -20.84 8.82
C ILE A 78 -15.42 -21.14 10.28
N ILE A 79 -14.97 -20.14 11.05
CA ILE A 79 -14.70 -20.31 12.49
C ILE A 79 -15.97 -20.78 13.21
N SER A 80 -17.11 -20.19 12.87
CA SER A 80 -18.42 -20.57 13.41
C SER A 80 -18.75 -22.04 13.09
N LYS A 81 -18.48 -22.48 11.86
CA LYS A 81 -18.62 -23.89 11.45
C LYS A 81 -17.71 -24.81 12.26
N ILE A 82 -16.48 -24.40 12.57
CA ILE A 82 -15.57 -25.18 13.42
C ILE A 82 -16.16 -25.29 14.83
N ILE A 83 -16.59 -24.18 15.43
CA ILE A 83 -17.13 -24.14 16.80
C ILE A 83 -18.29 -25.13 16.99
N ILE A 84 -19.26 -25.15 16.06
CA ILE A 84 -20.44 -26.03 16.19
C ILE A 84 -20.12 -27.53 16.08
N THR A 85 -18.94 -27.89 15.56
CA THR A 85 -18.48 -29.28 15.44
C THR A 85 -17.64 -29.76 16.61
N LYS A 86 -17.32 -28.88 17.58
CA LYS A 86 -16.46 -29.25 18.71
C LYS A 86 -17.22 -30.04 19.78
N SER A 87 -16.50 -30.89 20.50
CA SER A 87 -17.04 -31.69 21.60
C SER A 87 -17.53 -30.82 22.77
N ASP A 88 -16.88 -29.69 23.02
CA ASP A 88 -17.23 -28.73 24.09
C ASP A 88 -18.35 -27.74 23.68
N PHE A 89 -18.92 -27.88 22.47
CA PHE A 89 -19.92 -26.94 21.96
C PHE A 89 -21.20 -26.91 22.79
N GLN A 90 -21.67 -28.06 23.30
CA GLN A 90 -22.89 -28.11 24.13
C GLN A 90 -22.69 -27.37 25.46
N GLU A 91 -21.49 -27.49 26.04
CA GLU A 91 -21.13 -26.74 27.24
C GLU A 91 -21.05 -25.25 26.92
N PHE A 92 -20.35 -24.85 25.86
CA PHE A 92 -20.30 -23.46 25.39
C PHE A 92 -21.68 -22.85 25.14
N LYS A 93 -22.58 -23.60 24.48
CA LYS A 93 -23.94 -23.17 24.16
C LYS A 93 -24.80 -22.96 25.39
N ASN A 94 -24.67 -23.86 26.38
CA ASN A 94 -25.52 -23.91 27.57
C ASN A 94 -24.86 -23.28 28.81
N SER A 95 -23.61 -22.83 28.71
CA SER A 95 -22.82 -22.32 29.84
C SER A 95 -23.52 -21.14 30.51
N PRO A 96 -23.86 -21.24 31.81
CA PRO A 96 -24.47 -20.16 32.56
C PRO A 96 -23.39 -19.34 33.28
N VAL A 97 -22.79 -18.34 32.63
CA VAL A 97 -21.79 -17.50 33.32
C VAL A 97 -22.45 -16.27 33.95
N ILE A 98 -22.90 -16.45 35.19
CA ILE A 98 -23.19 -15.39 36.17
C ILE A 98 -21.85 -14.85 36.69
N ILE A 99 -21.11 -14.07 35.91
CA ILE A 99 -20.05 -13.18 36.45
C ILE A 99 -20.05 -11.90 35.58
N LYS A 100 -20.54 -10.80 36.17
CA LYS A 100 -20.52 -9.42 35.63
C LYS A 100 -21.39 -9.10 34.39
N ARG A 101 -22.71 -9.31 34.49
CA ARG A 101 -23.73 -8.54 33.70
C ARG A 101 -23.67 -8.65 32.17
N VAL A 102 -23.14 -9.74 31.59
CA VAL A 102 -23.36 -10.04 30.16
C VAL A 102 -23.78 -11.48 30.02
N LEU A 103 -25.05 -11.65 29.71
CA LEU A 103 -25.72 -12.91 29.39
C LEU A 103 -25.26 -13.37 27.98
N LEU A 104 -25.12 -14.68 27.77
CA LEU A 104 -25.37 -15.40 26.50
C LEU A 104 -24.23 -15.62 25.49
N ASP A 105 -23.17 -16.38 25.81
CA ASP A 105 -22.19 -16.79 24.77
C ASP A 105 -22.85 -17.50 23.58
N GLY A 106 -23.80 -18.41 23.82
CA GLY A 106 -24.54 -19.11 22.75
C GLY A 106 -25.50 -18.23 21.93
N ARG A 107 -26.29 -17.33 22.55
CA ARG A 107 -27.19 -16.45 21.76
C ARG A 107 -26.44 -15.29 21.11
N ARG A 108 -25.40 -14.78 21.75
CA ARG A 108 -24.50 -13.76 21.16
C ARG A 108 -23.78 -14.33 19.96
N PHE A 109 -23.27 -15.56 20.06
CA PHE A 109 -22.71 -16.28 18.92
C PHE A 109 -23.72 -16.42 17.78
N TYR A 110 -24.95 -16.84 18.08
CA TYR A 110 -26.01 -16.93 17.07
C TYR A 110 -26.32 -15.58 16.41
N TYR A 111 -26.50 -14.51 17.19
CA TYR A 111 -26.78 -13.18 16.67
C TYR A 111 -25.65 -12.64 15.78
N LEU A 112 -24.41 -12.82 16.21
CA LEU A 112 -23.24 -12.37 15.47
C LEU A 112 -23.06 -13.18 14.18
N PHE A 113 -23.36 -14.48 14.20
CA PHE A 113 -23.41 -15.31 12.99
C PHE A 113 -24.54 -14.89 12.05
N ASP A 114 -25.74 -14.62 12.55
CA ASP A 114 -26.88 -14.15 11.74
C ASP A 114 -26.56 -12.82 11.05
N GLN A 115 -25.98 -11.87 11.77
CA GLN A 115 -25.47 -10.62 11.19
C GLN A 115 -24.38 -10.87 10.15
N CYS A 116 -23.46 -11.80 10.40
CA CYS A 116 -22.40 -12.15 9.44
C CYS A 116 -23.00 -12.65 8.12
N ILE A 117 -24.05 -13.47 8.16
CA ILE A 117 -24.74 -13.95 6.96
C ILE A 117 -25.45 -12.81 6.24
N ALA A 118 -26.10 -11.89 6.96
CA ALA A 118 -26.73 -10.71 6.36
C ALA A 118 -25.70 -9.85 5.62
N TYR A 119 -24.57 -9.50 6.27
CA TYR A 119 -23.51 -8.72 5.62
C TYR A 119 -22.87 -9.44 4.45
N LEU A 120 -22.68 -10.77 4.51
CA LEU A 120 -22.17 -11.53 3.38
C LEU A 120 -23.09 -11.42 2.15
N LYS A 121 -24.41 -11.50 2.34
CA LYS A 121 -25.38 -11.33 1.25
C LYS A 121 -25.33 -9.93 0.65
N GLU A 122 -25.32 -8.90 1.49
CA GLU A 122 -25.24 -7.50 1.05
C GLU A 122 -23.94 -7.23 0.27
N LEU A 123 -22.81 -7.71 0.78
CA LEU A 123 -21.51 -7.60 0.12
C LEU A 123 -21.47 -8.39 -1.19
N GLU A 124 -22.05 -9.59 -1.24
CA GLU A 124 -22.09 -10.39 -2.45
C GLU A 124 -22.90 -9.70 -3.56
N GLU A 125 -24.07 -9.13 -3.22
CA GLU A 125 -24.88 -8.37 -4.16
C GLU A 125 -24.17 -7.10 -4.65
N SER A 126 -23.50 -6.36 -3.74
CA SER A 126 -22.73 -5.17 -4.10
C SER A 126 -21.53 -5.51 -4.99
N LEU A 127 -20.71 -6.50 -4.59
CA LEU A 127 -19.53 -6.94 -5.33
C LEU A 127 -19.92 -7.48 -6.71
N LYS A 128 -21.02 -8.23 -6.82
CA LYS A 128 -21.53 -8.71 -8.12
C LYS A 128 -21.78 -7.54 -9.07
N LYS A 129 -22.51 -6.51 -8.63
CA LYS A 129 -22.76 -5.30 -9.43
C LYS A 129 -21.46 -4.58 -9.80
N ARG A 130 -20.52 -4.44 -8.86
CA ARG A 130 -19.24 -3.77 -9.13
C ARG A 130 -18.35 -4.56 -10.08
N TYR A 131 -18.32 -5.89 -10.02
CA TYR A 131 -17.60 -6.71 -11.00
C TYR A 131 -18.26 -6.69 -12.38
N GLU A 132 -19.60 -6.63 -12.46
CA GLU A 132 -20.32 -6.43 -13.72
C GLU A 132 -20.00 -5.07 -14.35
N LEU A 133 -20.00 -4.00 -13.56
CA LEU A 133 -19.58 -2.66 -14.00
C LEU A 133 -18.13 -2.66 -14.49
N LYS A 134 -17.21 -3.29 -13.75
CA LYS A 134 -15.80 -3.43 -14.13
C LYS A 134 -15.61 -4.18 -15.46
N LYS A 135 -16.50 -5.12 -15.79
CA LYS A 135 -16.50 -5.81 -17.10
C LYS A 135 -17.09 -4.92 -18.20
N ALA A 136 -18.16 -4.19 -17.91
CA ALA A 136 -18.79 -3.28 -18.86
C ALA A 136 -17.87 -2.10 -19.23
N GLU A 137 -17.22 -1.46 -18.26
CA GLU A 137 -16.23 -0.39 -18.50
C GLU A 137 -15.14 -0.84 -19.47
N LYS A 138 -14.58 -2.05 -19.27
CA LYS A 138 -13.61 -2.63 -20.21
C LYS A 138 -14.16 -2.81 -21.62
N SER A 139 -15.42 -3.19 -21.76
CA SER A 139 -16.03 -3.37 -23.09
C SER A 139 -16.34 -2.05 -23.81
N TYR A 140 -16.54 -0.94 -23.08
CA TYR A 140 -16.72 0.39 -23.66
C TYR A 140 -15.38 1.02 -24.05
N ASP A 141 -14.34 0.85 -23.23
CA ASP A 141 -12.97 1.26 -23.57
C ASP A 141 -12.46 0.56 -24.85
N GLU A 142 -12.94 -0.66 -25.14
CA GLU A 142 -12.61 -1.41 -26.36
C GLU A 142 -13.41 -0.96 -27.61
N GLN A 143 -14.54 -0.26 -27.46
CA GLN A 143 -15.41 0.14 -28.58
C GLN A 143 -15.22 1.60 -29.05
N ASP A 144 -14.62 2.48 -28.24
CA ASP A 144 -14.40 3.91 -28.55
C ASP A 144 -13.10 4.23 -29.32
N LEU A 145 -12.59 3.28 -30.13
CA LEU A 145 -11.46 3.53 -31.05
C LEU A 145 -11.96 3.75 -32.50
N PRO A 146 -12.11 5.01 -32.97
CA PRO A 146 -12.13 5.28 -34.40
C PRO A 146 -10.71 5.19 -34.97
N VAL A 147 -10.63 4.42 -36.05
CA VAL A 147 -9.51 4.25 -36.97
C VAL A 147 -8.77 5.58 -37.25
N LEU A 148 -7.55 5.71 -36.75
CA LEU A 148 -6.54 6.59 -37.32
C LEU A 148 -5.24 5.78 -37.49
N GLN A 149 -4.90 5.57 -38.75
CA GLN A 149 -3.65 4.95 -39.18
C GLN A 149 -2.45 5.85 -38.81
N SER A 150 -1.33 5.19 -38.53
CA SER A 150 0.03 5.72 -38.31
C SER A 150 0.24 6.69 -37.14
N GLU A 151 0.63 6.18 -35.98
CA GLU A 151 2.00 6.23 -35.44
C GLU A 151 2.03 5.52 -34.06
N GLU A 152 3.02 4.64 -33.89
CA GLU A 152 3.35 3.79 -32.72
C GLU A 152 2.64 4.08 -31.38
N THR A 153 1.75 3.17 -30.95
CA THR A 153 0.98 3.22 -29.70
C THR A 153 1.81 2.94 -28.42
N PRO A 154 1.41 3.47 -27.24
CA PRO A 154 2.18 3.43 -26.00
C PRO A 154 1.91 2.22 -25.08
N GLU A 155 1.13 1.23 -25.49
CA GLU A 155 0.67 0.14 -24.60
C GLU A 155 1.70 -0.99 -24.42
N ASP A 156 2.60 -1.19 -25.38
CA ASP A 156 3.64 -2.25 -25.29
C ASP A 156 4.76 -1.94 -24.28
N LYS A 157 4.87 -0.70 -23.79
CA LYS A 157 5.98 -0.27 -22.92
C LYS A 157 5.69 -0.40 -21.43
N ASP A 158 4.43 -0.49 -21.02
CA ASP A 158 4.08 -0.58 -19.60
C ASP A 158 4.29 -1.99 -19.02
N TYR A 159 4.21 -3.01 -19.88
CA TYR A 159 4.60 -4.39 -19.54
C TYR A 159 6.11 -4.52 -19.24
N PHE A 160 6.97 -3.88 -20.03
CA PHE A 160 8.42 -3.92 -19.82
C PHE A 160 8.86 -3.29 -18.50
N ILE A 161 8.15 -2.24 -18.04
CA ILE A 161 8.46 -1.61 -16.76
C ILE A 161 8.02 -2.50 -15.61
N LYS A 162 7.07 -3.41 -15.75
CA LYS A 162 6.53 -4.19 -14.62
C LYS A 162 7.50 -5.24 -14.07
N GLU A 163 8.25 -5.92 -14.93
CA GLU A 163 9.09 -7.07 -14.53
C GLU A 163 10.52 -6.72 -14.13
N SER A 164 11.08 -5.60 -14.59
CA SER A 164 12.48 -5.26 -14.28
C SER A 164 12.68 -4.77 -12.84
N MET A 165 13.74 -5.23 -12.19
CA MET A 165 14.17 -4.74 -10.86
C MET A 165 14.78 -3.33 -10.94
N VAL A 166 15.08 -2.84 -12.15
CA VAL A 166 15.71 -1.55 -12.42
C VAL A 166 14.79 -0.69 -13.28
N ILE A 167 14.86 0.62 -13.09
CA ILE A 167 14.20 1.61 -13.95
C ILE A 167 15.22 2.65 -14.43
N ASP A 168 15.27 2.90 -15.74
CA ASP A 168 16.09 3.99 -16.29
C ASP A 168 15.48 5.35 -15.94
N PRO A 169 16.29 6.40 -15.69
CA PRO A 169 15.77 7.75 -15.47
C PRO A 169 14.77 8.19 -16.56
N ARG A 170 15.02 7.83 -17.83
CA ARG A 170 14.12 8.19 -18.94
C ARG A 170 12.79 7.46 -18.89
N ASP A 171 12.82 6.19 -18.51
CA ASP A 171 11.61 5.40 -18.34
C ASP A 171 10.80 5.89 -17.14
N LEU A 172 11.47 6.30 -16.05
CA LEU A 172 10.81 6.91 -14.89
C LEU A 172 10.13 8.24 -15.27
N VAL A 173 10.80 9.11 -16.03
CA VAL A 173 10.21 10.38 -16.49
C VAL A 173 9.05 10.15 -17.45
N ARG A 174 9.15 9.15 -18.35
CA ARG A 174 8.01 8.76 -19.20
C ARG A 174 6.85 8.21 -18.38
N TYR A 175 7.13 7.38 -17.38
CA TYR A 175 6.15 6.80 -16.50
C TYR A 175 5.34 7.86 -15.75
N ILE A 176 6.00 8.86 -15.16
CA ILE A 176 5.30 9.97 -14.49
C ILE A 176 4.57 10.91 -15.47
N ALA A 177 5.07 11.08 -16.69
CA ALA A 177 4.39 11.84 -17.73
C ALA A 177 3.04 11.19 -18.12
N CYS A 178 2.96 9.85 -18.07
CA CYS A 178 1.72 9.08 -18.25
C CYS A 178 0.78 9.10 -17.02
N LYS A 179 0.90 10.12 -16.16
CA LYS A 179 0.08 10.33 -14.95
C LYS A 179 0.29 9.33 -13.82
N HIS A 180 1.27 8.43 -13.91
CA HIS A 180 1.64 7.59 -12.78
C HIS A 180 2.37 8.39 -11.70
N ARG A 181 2.26 7.90 -10.47
CA ARG A 181 2.89 8.49 -9.28
C ARG A 181 4.08 7.64 -8.85
N ALA A 182 5.22 8.27 -8.65
CA ALA A 182 6.43 7.63 -8.20
C ALA A 182 6.97 8.27 -6.92
N LEU A 183 7.55 7.45 -6.04
CA LEU A 183 8.30 7.91 -4.88
C LEU A 183 9.75 7.44 -4.99
N ILE A 184 10.69 8.38 -5.03
CA ILE A 184 12.12 8.09 -4.91
C ILE A 184 12.50 8.11 -3.43
N ILE A 185 13.12 7.03 -2.96
CA ILE A 185 13.77 6.94 -1.66
C ILE A 185 15.28 7.12 -1.88
N ASP A 186 15.79 8.29 -1.51
CA ASP A 186 17.21 8.63 -1.56
C ASP A 186 17.89 8.15 -0.27
N TYR A 187 18.73 7.13 -0.39
CA TYR A 187 19.51 6.54 0.72
C TYR A 187 21.03 6.72 0.52
N ARG A 188 21.43 7.65 -0.35
CA ARG A 188 22.85 7.98 -0.58
C ARG A 188 23.49 8.53 0.70
N LYS A 189 24.82 8.34 0.81
CA LYS A 189 25.60 8.96 1.89
C LYS A 189 25.65 10.48 1.74
N ASP A 190 25.92 10.94 0.52
CA ASP A 190 25.85 12.35 0.15
C ASP A 190 24.50 12.65 -0.50
N GLN A 191 23.77 13.57 0.13
CA GLN A 191 22.43 14.00 -0.28
C GLN A 191 22.38 15.53 -0.41
N THR A 192 23.52 16.18 -0.63
CA THR A 192 23.63 17.63 -0.84
C THR A 192 22.84 18.08 -2.07
N ASP A 193 23.01 17.34 -3.17
CA ASP A 193 22.22 17.48 -4.38
C ASP A 193 20.94 16.65 -4.31
N VAL A 194 19.84 17.21 -4.80
CA VAL A 194 18.50 16.66 -4.70
C VAL A 194 17.77 16.75 -6.03
N ILE A 195 16.87 15.80 -6.26
CA ILE A 195 15.96 15.84 -7.40
C ILE A 195 14.87 16.88 -7.10
N GLN A 196 14.76 17.89 -7.96
CA GLN A 196 13.69 18.90 -7.92
C GLN A 196 12.86 18.77 -9.20
N TYR A 197 11.74 18.06 -9.09
CA TYR A 197 10.82 17.87 -10.21
C TYR A 197 9.62 18.81 -10.09
N ALA A 198 9.27 19.50 -11.19
CA ALA A 198 8.26 20.57 -11.16
C ALA A 198 6.86 20.06 -10.80
N ASN A 199 6.53 18.82 -11.17
CA ASN A 199 5.25 18.20 -10.84
C ASN A 199 5.32 17.39 -9.53
N ALA A 200 5.38 18.12 -8.41
CA ALA A 200 5.54 17.55 -7.07
C ALA A 200 4.41 16.58 -6.64
N GLY A 201 3.28 16.57 -7.34
CA GLY A 201 2.19 15.61 -7.11
C GLY A 201 2.46 14.22 -7.68
N GLN A 202 3.29 14.14 -8.74
CA GLN A 202 3.57 12.91 -9.50
C GLN A 202 4.90 12.27 -9.11
N LEU A 203 5.95 13.07 -8.88
CA LEU A 203 7.23 12.57 -8.41
C LEU A 203 7.53 13.11 -7.03
N LEU A 204 7.49 12.21 -6.05
CA LEU A 204 7.86 12.49 -4.66
C LEU A 204 9.30 12.04 -4.43
N VAL A 205 10.03 12.78 -3.61
CA VAL A 205 11.39 12.42 -3.21
C VAL A 205 11.46 12.46 -1.70
N ALA A 206 11.81 11.33 -1.10
CA ALA A 206 12.02 11.21 0.33
C ALA A 206 13.47 10.83 0.63
N GLN A 207 14.05 11.51 1.60
CA GLN A 207 15.42 11.28 2.01
C GLN A 207 15.48 10.47 3.29
N VAL A 208 16.27 9.40 3.27
CA VAL A 208 16.50 8.53 4.41
C VAL A 208 18.00 8.51 4.72
N PRO A 209 18.40 8.62 6.00
CA PRO A 209 19.80 8.49 6.38
C PRO A 209 20.39 7.15 5.93
N ALA A 210 21.55 7.18 5.27
CA ALA A 210 22.15 5.98 4.71
C ALA A 210 22.55 4.95 5.79
N ASP A 211 22.85 5.41 7.00
CA ASP A 211 23.18 4.64 8.20
C ASP A 211 21.95 4.01 8.87
N ALA A 212 20.73 4.43 8.52
CA ALA A 212 19.50 3.78 8.96
C ALA A 212 19.20 2.46 8.23
N VAL A 213 19.89 2.20 7.11
CA VAL A 213 19.77 0.97 6.33
C VAL A 213 20.75 -0.06 6.86
N VAL A 214 20.28 -0.83 7.85
CA VAL A 214 21.05 -1.87 8.56
C VAL A 214 20.33 -3.22 8.51
N PRO A 215 21.04 -4.35 8.70
CA PRO A 215 20.39 -5.67 8.78
C PRO A 215 19.24 -5.68 9.80
N GLY A 216 18.09 -6.24 9.40
CA GLY A 216 16.86 -6.22 10.20
C GLY A 216 16.01 -4.95 10.05
N CYS A 217 16.39 -4.03 9.17
CA CYS A 217 15.53 -2.89 8.82
C CYS A 217 14.20 -3.39 8.21
N ILE A 218 13.10 -2.76 8.62
CA ILE A 218 11.75 -2.98 8.12
C ILE A 218 11.14 -1.65 7.69
N GLY A 219 10.11 -1.65 6.84
CA GLY A 219 9.51 -0.41 6.33
C GLY A 219 9.13 0.61 7.42
N SER A 220 8.62 0.15 8.57
CA SER A 220 8.29 1.04 9.69
C SER A 220 9.51 1.63 10.42
N SER A 221 10.62 0.89 10.54
CA SER A 221 11.86 1.43 11.12
C SER A 221 12.50 2.42 10.15
N LEU A 222 12.46 2.15 8.84
CA LEU A 222 12.94 3.07 7.81
C LEU A 222 12.24 4.43 7.89
N ILE A 223 10.90 4.44 8.00
CA ILE A 223 10.11 5.66 8.16
C ILE A 223 10.49 6.40 9.45
N ARG A 224 10.62 5.69 10.59
CA ARG A 224 10.96 6.33 11.88
C ARG A 224 12.37 6.91 11.89
N SER A 225 13.31 6.31 11.20
CA SER A 225 14.69 6.77 11.13
C SER A 225 14.87 8.02 10.25
N ALA A 226 13.92 8.33 9.37
CA ALA A 226 13.95 9.55 8.57
C ALA A 226 13.60 10.80 9.40
N GLU A 227 14.06 11.97 8.92
CA GLU A 227 13.68 13.27 9.49
C GLU A 227 12.15 13.47 9.45
N ILE A 228 11.60 14.19 10.44
CA ILE A 228 10.14 14.36 10.62
C ILE A 228 9.45 14.83 9.32
N ALA A 229 10.05 15.77 8.60
CA ALA A 229 9.51 16.29 7.34
C ALA A 229 9.41 15.24 6.23
N GLN A 230 10.29 14.23 6.25
CA GLN A 230 10.33 13.15 5.25
C GLN A 230 9.35 12.03 5.59
N ARG A 231 8.99 11.85 6.87
CA ARG A 231 8.10 10.76 7.32
C ARG A 231 6.73 10.81 6.66
N ALA A 232 6.16 12.00 6.50
CA ALA A 232 4.87 12.18 5.85
C ALA A 232 4.92 11.77 4.36
N ILE A 233 6.05 12.02 3.68
CA ILE A 233 6.24 11.60 2.28
C ILE A 233 6.40 10.07 2.22
N LEU A 234 7.20 9.50 3.11
CA LEU A 234 7.43 8.05 3.19
C LEU A 234 6.16 7.26 3.54
N GLN A 235 5.27 7.81 4.37
CA GLN A 235 3.98 7.18 4.67
C GLN A 235 3.07 7.03 3.43
N ARG A 236 3.31 7.82 2.38
CA ARG A 236 2.59 7.73 1.09
C ARG A 236 3.15 6.66 0.15
N MET A 237 4.09 5.83 0.60
CA MET A 237 4.63 4.70 -0.17
C MET A 237 3.54 3.76 -0.71
N ALA A 238 2.41 3.61 0.01
CA ALA A 238 1.29 2.78 -0.43
C ALA A 238 0.44 3.43 -1.55
N ASP A 239 0.47 4.75 -1.64
CA ASP A 239 -0.39 5.51 -2.56
C ASP A 239 0.23 5.66 -3.96
N VAL A 240 1.55 5.52 -4.06
CA VAL A 240 2.29 5.66 -5.32
C VAL A 240 2.29 4.36 -6.11
N ASP A 241 2.34 4.49 -7.43
CA ASP A 241 2.34 3.36 -8.35
C ASP A 241 3.69 2.64 -8.34
N VAL A 242 4.79 3.36 -8.14
CA VAL A 242 6.13 2.78 -8.04
C VAL A 242 6.98 3.44 -6.96
N VAL A 243 7.71 2.61 -6.21
CA VAL A 243 8.77 3.07 -5.30
C VAL A 243 10.12 2.81 -5.97
N VAL A 244 10.94 3.84 -6.04
CA VAL A 244 12.26 3.82 -6.67
C VAL A 244 13.33 4.05 -5.63
N LEU A 245 14.27 3.13 -5.50
CA LEU A 245 15.40 3.15 -4.58
C LEU A 245 16.59 3.80 -5.28
N MET A 246 17.14 4.85 -4.68
CA MET A 246 18.28 5.59 -5.21
C MET A 246 19.44 5.59 -4.21
N GLY A 247 20.47 4.79 -4.54
CA GLY A 247 21.68 4.65 -3.74
C GLY A 247 22.92 5.28 -4.38
N SER A 248 24.05 5.12 -3.70
CA SER A 248 25.38 5.54 -4.18
C SER A 248 26.15 4.42 -4.90
N GLY A 249 25.70 3.17 -4.76
CA GLY A 249 26.31 2.00 -5.41
C GLY A 249 25.66 1.66 -6.74
N ASN A 250 26.27 0.73 -7.48
CA ASN A 250 25.66 0.18 -8.69
C ASN A 250 24.39 -0.60 -8.31
N ALA A 251 23.26 -0.24 -8.91
CA ALA A 251 22.02 -0.96 -8.76
C ALA A 251 22.17 -2.40 -9.28
N PRO A 252 21.65 -3.42 -8.56
CA PRO A 252 21.57 -4.78 -9.08
C PRO A 252 20.62 -4.80 -10.28
N ASN A 253 20.98 -5.48 -11.37
CA ASN A 253 20.12 -5.60 -12.55
C ASN A 253 19.02 -6.66 -12.32
N GLU A 254 19.38 -7.74 -11.63
CA GLU A 254 18.51 -8.84 -11.26
C GLU A 254 18.68 -9.23 -9.79
N GLU A 255 17.72 -9.99 -9.24
CA GLU A 255 17.75 -10.42 -7.83
C GLU A 255 18.98 -11.31 -7.52
N LYS A 256 19.45 -12.07 -8.51
CA LYS A 256 20.67 -12.89 -8.41
C LYS A 256 21.96 -12.06 -8.21
N ASP A 257 21.96 -10.80 -8.65
CA ASP A 257 23.11 -9.90 -8.55
C ASP A 257 23.17 -9.21 -7.18
N MET A 258 22.17 -9.45 -6.32
CA MET A 258 22.00 -8.76 -5.05
C MET A 258 22.94 -9.36 -3.99
N ILE A 259 23.94 -8.58 -3.59
CA ILE A 259 24.94 -9.00 -2.60
C ILE A 259 24.29 -9.11 -1.21
N ALA A 260 24.47 -10.25 -0.54
CA ALA A 260 23.96 -10.46 0.81
C ALA A 260 24.53 -9.44 1.80
N GLY A 261 23.67 -8.81 2.60
CA GLY A 261 24.04 -7.76 3.56
C GLY A 261 24.27 -6.38 2.94
N SER A 262 24.13 -6.22 1.62
CA SER A 262 24.18 -4.91 0.97
C SER A 262 22.97 -4.05 1.35
N LYS A 263 23.11 -2.71 1.23
CA LYS A 263 22.01 -1.78 1.52
C LYS A 263 20.84 -1.98 0.56
N GLU A 264 21.16 -2.34 -0.67
CA GLU A 264 20.22 -2.68 -1.73
C GLU A 264 19.37 -3.88 -1.32
N GLN A 265 20.00 -4.98 -0.88
CA GLN A 265 19.30 -6.16 -0.38
C GLN A 265 18.42 -5.86 0.82
N ILE A 266 18.96 -5.12 1.79
CA ILE A 266 18.27 -4.77 3.03
C ILE A 266 17.03 -3.94 2.72
N LEU A 267 17.16 -2.87 1.92
CA LEU A 267 16.04 -2.00 1.56
C LEU A 267 14.98 -2.71 0.73
N TYR A 268 15.42 -3.47 -0.28
CA TYR A 268 14.50 -4.24 -1.11
C TYR A 268 13.66 -5.18 -0.23
N SER A 269 14.32 -5.97 0.61
CA SER A 269 13.65 -6.91 1.52
C SER A 269 12.78 -6.21 2.56
N ALA A 270 13.23 -5.08 3.11
CA ALA A 270 12.49 -4.29 4.10
C ALA A 270 11.13 -3.79 3.56
N LEU A 271 11.07 -3.51 2.26
CA LEU A 271 9.89 -2.96 1.60
C LEU A 271 9.03 -4.03 0.90
N SER A 272 9.65 -5.10 0.40
CA SER A 272 8.95 -6.18 -0.33
C SER A 272 8.53 -7.36 0.57
N MET A 273 9.36 -7.77 1.53
CA MET A 273 9.16 -8.99 2.33
C MET A 273 8.72 -8.69 3.77
N TYR A 274 9.26 -7.63 4.39
CA TYR A 274 9.08 -7.35 5.83
C TYR A 274 8.15 -6.17 6.13
N ASN A 275 7.38 -5.71 5.14
CA ASN A 275 6.45 -4.60 5.31
C ASN A 275 5.05 -5.10 5.67
N ASN A 276 4.74 -5.14 6.97
CA ASN A 276 3.44 -5.60 7.47
C ASN A 276 2.39 -4.49 7.57
N ASN A 277 2.78 -3.22 7.45
CA ASN A 277 1.88 -2.08 7.68
C ASN A 277 1.19 -1.63 6.40
N PHE A 278 1.84 -1.79 5.25
CA PHE A 278 1.28 -1.44 3.95
C PHE A 278 1.97 -2.25 2.85
N ARG A 279 1.26 -2.45 1.74
CA ARG A 279 1.80 -3.16 0.57
C ARG A 279 2.02 -2.16 -0.56
N LEU A 280 3.18 -2.23 -1.20
CA LEU A 280 3.46 -1.45 -2.39
C LEU A 280 2.65 -1.98 -3.58
N LYS A 281 2.14 -1.10 -4.44
CA LYS A 281 1.42 -1.49 -5.67
C LYS A 281 2.31 -2.32 -6.61
N ASN A 282 3.56 -1.92 -6.74
CA ASN A 282 4.60 -2.65 -7.48
C ASN A 282 5.82 -2.87 -6.58
N LEU A 283 6.62 -3.89 -6.91
CA LEU A 283 7.88 -4.14 -6.21
C LEU A 283 8.81 -2.91 -6.32
N PRO A 284 9.63 -2.63 -5.29
CA PRO A 284 10.60 -1.55 -5.35
C PRO A 284 11.57 -1.75 -6.52
N LYS A 285 11.88 -0.67 -7.24
CA LYS A 285 12.84 -0.69 -8.35
C LYS A 285 14.07 0.12 -8.00
N PHE A 286 15.23 -0.25 -8.50
CA PHE A 286 16.43 0.56 -8.36
C PHE A 286 16.54 1.56 -9.52
N LEU A 287 16.94 2.79 -9.23
CA LEU A 287 17.22 3.77 -10.27
C LEU A 287 18.54 3.41 -10.97
N LYS A 288 18.48 3.12 -12.28
CA LYS A 288 19.67 2.72 -13.05
C LYS A 288 20.73 3.81 -13.02
N GLY A 289 21.93 3.47 -12.56
CA GLY A 289 23.04 4.41 -12.42
C GLY A 289 22.83 5.51 -11.36
N GLY A 290 21.80 5.38 -10.52
CA GLY A 290 21.53 6.24 -9.38
C GLY A 290 21.33 7.71 -9.73
N PHE A 291 21.67 8.58 -8.77
CA PHE A 291 21.54 10.03 -8.91
C PHE A 291 22.44 10.60 -10.02
N GLU A 292 23.63 10.04 -10.21
CA GLU A 292 24.56 10.51 -11.24
C GLU A 292 23.97 10.37 -12.63
N ASN A 293 23.36 9.22 -12.91
CA ASN A 293 22.69 9.00 -14.18
C ASN A 293 21.45 9.89 -14.34
N TRP A 294 20.68 10.11 -13.26
CA TRP A 294 19.59 11.10 -13.28
C TRP A 294 20.10 12.50 -13.64
N ARG A 295 21.20 12.94 -13.01
CA ARG A 295 21.81 14.24 -13.25
C ARG A 295 22.32 14.40 -14.68
N LEU A 296 22.82 13.33 -15.30
CA LEU A 296 23.27 13.34 -16.69
C LEU A 296 22.10 13.54 -17.67
N TYR A 297 20.98 12.83 -17.48
CA TYR A 297 19.82 12.94 -18.37
C TYR A 297 18.94 14.16 -18.08
N TYR A 298 18.83 14.54 -16.81
CA TYR A 298 17.90 15.56 -16.33
C TYR A 298 18.56 16.58 -15.39
N PRO A 299 19.63 17.27 -15.83
CA PRO A 299 20.32 18.26 -15.00
C PRO A 299 19.42 19.44 -14.61
N MET A 300 18.39 19.75 -15.42
CA MET A 300 17.39 20.78 -15.11
C MET A 300 16.45 20.40 -13.95
N HIS A 301 16.40 19.12 -13.58
CA HIS A 301 15.59 18.59 -12.48
C HIS A 301 16.44 18.25 -11.25
N THR A 302 17.61 18.88 -11.11
CA THR A 302 18.44 18.78 -9.91
C THR A 302 18.60 20.16 -9.27
N SER A 303 18.82 20.17 -7.96
CA SER A 303 19.11 21.38 -7.20
C SER A 303 19.96 21.01 -5.98
N THR A 304 20.49 22.01 -5.28
CA THR A 304 21.15 21.80 -3.99
C THR A 304 20.13 21.95 -2.87
N LYS A 305 20.29 21.21 -1.76
CA LYS A 305 19.49 21.40 -0.54
C LYS A 305 19.44 22.85 -0.08
N PHE A 306 20.58 23.54 -0.20
CA PHE A 306 20.71 24.95 0.16
C PHE A 306 19.84 25.86 -0.73
N ALA A 307 19.85 25.64 -2.05
CA ALA A 307 19.00 26.38 -2.98
C ALA A 307 17.51 26.08 -2.77
N MET A 308 17.15 24.83 -2.46
CA MET A 308 15.77 24.47 -2.10
C MET A 308 15.31 25.18 -0.82
N ARG A 309 16.08 25.14 0.27
CA ARG A 309 15.73 25.83 1.52
C ARG A 309 15.54 27.34 1.32
N ARG A 310 16.35 27.98 0.48
CA ARG A 310 16.18 29.40 0.11
C ARG A 310 14.88 29.70 -0.65
N LYS A 311 14.40 28.78 -1.50
CA LYS A 311 13.09 28.94 -2.19
C LYS A 311 11.90 28.81 -1.23
N PHE A 312 12.06 28.09 -0.13
CA PHE A 312 11.05 27.87 0.91
C PHE A 312 11.28 28.69 2.17
N VAL A 313 11.97 29.84 2.09
CA VAL A 313 12.00 30.80 3.20
C VAL A 313 10.57 31.20 3.48
N ASP A 314 10.08 30.73 4.62
CA ASP A 314 8.74 30.97 5.09
C ASP A 314 8.60 32.47 5.39
N ILE A 315 7.83 33.17 4.55
CA ILE A 315 7.50 34.59 4.76
C ILE A 315 6.84 34.81 6.13
N ALA A 316 6.29 33.76 6.76
CA ALA A 316 5.73 33.82 8.10
C ALA A 316 6.79 33.70 9.23
N ASN A 317 8.00 33.20 8.95
CA ASN A 317 9.04 33.04 9.96
C ASN A 317 9.86 34.33 10.13
N ARG A 318 9.27 35.28 10.89
CA ARG A 318 9.85 36.60 11.21
C ARG A 318 11.29 36.54 11.74
N THR A 319 11.69 35.43 12.34
CA THR A 319 13.00 35.24 12.98
C THR A 319 14.15 35.19 11.95
N GLU A 320 13.94 34.53 10.81
CA GLU A 320 14.96 34.39 9.78
C GLU A 320 15.10 35.68 8.96
N PHE A 321 13.97 36.32 8.66
CA PHE A 321 13.94 37.64 8.02
C PHE A 321 14.60 38.71 8.91
N ALA A 322 14.30 38.72 10.21
CA ALA A 322 14.92 39.65 11.17
C ALA A 322 16.44 39.44 11.27
N ARG A 323 16.91 38.20 11.18
CA ARG A 323 18.35 37.87 11.20
C ARG A 323 19.07 38.31 9.92
N ALA A 324 18.45 38.08 8.76
CA ALA A 324 18.98 38.53 7.47
C ALA A 324 19.01 40.08 7.34
N VAL A 325 18.01 40.78 7.88
CA VAL A 325 17.97 42.25 7.92
C VAL A 325 18.99 42.81 8.93
N ALA A 326 19.22 42.13 10.05
CA ALA A 326 20.22 42.53 11.04
C ALA A 326 21.66 42.40 10.51
N GLU A 327 21.93 41.40 9.66
CA GLU A 327 23.24 41.24 9.00
C GLU A 327 23.55 42.36 7.98
N TYR A 328 22.52 43.01 7.43
CA TYR A 328 22.69 44.13 6.49
C TYR A 328 22.96 45.48 7.16
N LYS A 329 22.85 45.58 8.50
CA LYS A 329 23.05 46.81 9.29
C LYS A 329 24.45 46.94 9.92
N LYS A 330 25.48 46.33 9.33
CA LYS A 330 26.88 46.59 9.70
C LYS A 330 27.60 47.35 8.61
#